data_AF-A0A4S8KLY8-F1
#
_entry.id   AF-A0A4S8KLY8-F1
#
_cell.length_a   1.000
_cell.length_b   1.000
_cell.length_c   1.000
_cell.angle_alpha   90.00
_cell.angle_beta   90.00
_cell.angle_gamma   90.00
#
_symmetry.space_group_name_H-M   'P 1'
#
loop_
_entity.id
_entity.type
_entity.pdbx_description
1 polymer ?
#
loop_
_entity_poly.entity_id
_entity_poly.type
_entity_poly.pdbx_seq_one_letter_code
_entity_poly.pdbx_strand_id
1 'polypeptide(L)'
;MSTLKERHYWSQLRAALTAGQWLSSSPAKAPNGSPLPWSELFRKFNKHCRGFADVAQVASSTQALAVLLAASSKSKNEDQDEWVPESKEGMYAMELGEECILPAERKKAGIEGYEALKQLESANFDTLNFALAYYAYALGNPSECLAHLAKVPDTAHIQNHIPLPSTLRASTLQVPSSSSSSTSASSSIVSTDSAATATPSVTPSATISIAEIKDGRAWAMAETIRSLCLQGAL
;
A
#
# COMPACT_ATOMS: atom_id res chain seq x y z
N MET A 1 -21.50 -13.93 -8.42
CA MET A 1 -22.31 -13.12 -7.50
C MET A 1 -21.56 -12.97 -6.18
N SER A 2 -20.94 -11.81 -5.93
CA SER A 2 -20.13 -11.60 -4.72
C SER A 2 -21.00 -11.55 -3.46
N THR A 3 -20.69 -12.32 -2.43
CA THR A 3 -21.44 -12.30 -1.16
C THR A 3 -21.14 -11.05 -0.32
N LEU A 4 -22.04 -10.68 0.61
CA LEU A 4 -21.78 -9.58 1.54
C LEU A 4 -20.53 -9.82 2.42
N LYS A 5 -20.26 -11.08 2.78
CA LYS A 5 -19.08 -11.46 3.59
C LYS A 5 -17.79 -11.38 2.78
N GLU A 6 -17.82 -11.83 1.53
CA GLU A 6 -16.72 -11.70 0.57
C GLU A 6 -16.35 -10.24 0.32
N ARG A 7 -17.33 -9.36 0.04
CA ARG A 7 -17.11 -7.90 -0.05
C ARG A 7 -16.52 -7.31 1.23
N HIS A 8 -17.01 -7.74 2.40
CA HIS A 8 -16.48 -7.32 3.69
C HIS A 8 -15.01 -7.71 3.85
N TYR A 9 -14.65 -8.98 3.69
CA TYR A 9 -13.27 -9.43 3.90
C TYR A 9 -12.30 -8.89 2.83
N TRP A 10 -12.75 -8.67 1.58
CA TRP A 10 -11.99 -7.89 0.60
C TRP A 10 -11.72 -6.46 1.06
N SER A 11 -12.73 -5.75 1.52
CA SER A 11 -12.57 -4.38 2.04
C SER A 11 -11.69 -4.31 3.28
N GLN A 12 -11.77 -5.32 4.17
CA GLN A 12 -10.91 -5.39 5.37
C GLN A 12 -9.46 -5.70 5.02
N LEU A 13 -9.21 -6.64 4.11
CA LEU A 13 -7.85 -6.97 3.65
C LEU A 13 -7.20 -5.76 2.98
N ARG A 14 -7.90 -5.12 2.04
CA ARG A 14 -7.42 -3.91 1.34
C ARG A 14 -7.16 -2.75 2.31
N ALA A 15 -8.03 -2.54 3.30
CA ALA A 15 -7.81 -1.53 4.34
C ALA A 15 -6.58 -1.83 5.21
N ALA A 16 -6.46 -3.06 5.73
CA ALA A 16 -5.34 -3.48 6.57
C ALA A 16 -3.98 -3.36 5.87
N LEU A 17 -3.92 -3.77 4.60
CA LEU A 17 -2.75 -3.68 3.74
C LEU A 17 -2.38 -2.22 3.43
N THR A 18 -3.36 -1.41 2.98
CA THR A 18 -3.12 0.02 2.65
C THR A 18 -2.70 0.84 3.86
N ALA A 19 -3.25 0.53 5.05
CA ALA A 19 -2.95 1.26 6.28
C ALA A 19 -1.57 0.92 6.90
N GLY A 20 -0.81 -0.01 6.33
CA GLY A 20 0.54 -0.36 6.79
C GLY A 20 0.62 -0.92 8.21
N GLN A 21 -0.48 -1.46 8.74
CA GLN A 21 -0.59 -1.86 10.16
C GLN A 21 0.00 -3.25 10.44
N TRP A 22 1.23 -3.48 9.96
CA TRP A 22 1.91 -4.78 9.94
C TRP A 22 2.08 -5.41 11.33
N LEU A 23 2.38 -4.58 12.34
CA LEU A 23 2.54 -4.96 13.74
C LEU A 23 1.24 -4.89 14.57
N SER A 24 0.11 -4.50 13.98
CA SER A 24 -1.15 -4.41 14.73
C SER A 24 -1.67 -5.79 15.14
N SER A 25 -2.07 -5.90 16.41
CA SER A 25 -2.76 -7.08 16.94
C SER A 25 -4.17 -7.27 16.34
N SER A 26 -4.75 -6.22 15.74
CA SER A 26 -6.09 -6.22 15.18
C SER A 26 -6.26 -5.20 14.04
N PRO A 27 -5.60 -5.41 12.88
CA PRO A 27 -5.62 -4.50 11.73
C PRO A 27 -6.99 -4.40 11.03
N ALA A 28 -7.92 -5.29 11.38
CA ALA A 28 -9.23 -5.41 10.74
C ALA A 28 -10.35 -5.60 11.77
N LYS A 29 -11.60 -5.57 11.29
CA LYS A 29 -12.82 -5.82 12.07
C LYS A 29 -13.70 -6.85 11.38
N ALA A 30 -14.31 -7.74 12.14
CA ALA A 30 -15.34 -8.66 11.65
C ALA A 30 -16.68 -7.91 11.39
N PRO A 31 -17.68 -8.50 10.70
CA PRO A 31 -18.95 -7.83 10.36
C PRO A 31 -19.79 -7.36 11.56
N ASN A 32 -19.52 -7.88 12.76
CA ASN A 32 -20.08 -7.47 14.06
C ASN A 32 -19.25 -6.37 14.76
N GLY A 33 -18.24 -5.79 14.08
CA GLY A 33 -17.36 -4.76 14.61
C GLY A 33 -16.20 -5.25 15.49
N SER A 34 -16.16 -6.54 15.87
CA SER A 34 -15.12 -7.06 16.78
C SER A 34 -13.73 -7.03 16.12
N PRO A 35 -12.65 -6.74 16.90
CA PRO A 35 -11.28 -6.74 16.38
C PRO A 35 -10.89 -8.10 15.78
N LEU A 36 -9.99 -8.06 14.79
CA LEU A 36 -9.63 -9.21 13.97
C LEU A 36 -8.11 -9.24 13.70
N PRO A 37 -7.34 -10.19 14.26
CA PRO A 37 -5.91 -10.33 13.98
C PRO A 37 -5.63 -10.81 12.55
N TRP A 38 -4.41 -10.57 12.05
CA TRP A 38 -3.97 -10.97 10.70
C TRP A 38 -4.27 -12.44 10.36
N SER A 39 -3.98 -13.38 11.26
CA SER A 39 -4.25 -14.82 11.06
C SER A 39 -5.74 -15.14 10.87
N GLU A 40 -6.61 -14.52 11.66
CA GLU A 40 -8.07 -14.65 11.52
C GLU A 40 -8.60 -13.91 10.29
N LEU A 41 -7.97 -12.80 9.88
CA LEU A 41 -8.29 -12.08 8.64
C LEU A 41 -8.02 -12.96 7.42
N PHE A 42 -6.81 -13.51 7.28
CA PHE A 42 -6.46 -14.43 6.18
C PHE A 42 -7.35 -15.68 6.18
N ARG A 43 -7.60 -16.29 7.36
CA ARG A 43 -8.48 -17.46 7.48
C ARG A 43 -9.93 -17.17 7.08
N LYS A 44 -10.47 -16.02 7.46
CA LYS A 44 -11.84 -15.62 7.07
C LYS A 44 -11.91 -15.18 5.61
N PHE A 45 -10.88 -14.54 5.09
CA PHE A 45 -10.76 -14.23 3.66
C PHE A 45 -10.79 -15.52 2.83
N ASN A 46 -9.88 -16.48 3.07
CA ASN A 46 -9.85 -17.75 2.33
C ASN A 46 -11.15 -18.58 2.49
N LYS A 47 -11.86 -18.45 3.61
CA LYS A 47 -13.18 -19.08 3.80
C LYS A 47 -14.30 -18.47 2.93
N HIS A 48 -14.21 -17.18 2.60
CA HIS A 48 -15.30 -16.43 1.97
C HIS A 48 -15.00 -15.91 0.55
N CYS A 49 -13.73 -15.74 0.20
CA CYS A 49 -13.22 -15.26 -1.09
C CYS A 49 -12.57 -16.44 -1.84
N ARG A 50 -13.37 -17.43 -2.22
CA ARG A 50 -12.88 -18.62 -2.93
C ARG A 50 -12.32 -18.25 -4.30
N GLY A 51 -11.21 -18.88 -4.69
CA GLY A 51 -10.49 -18.58 -5.95
C GLY A 51 -9.43 -17.48 -5.84
N PHE A 52 -9.27 -16.85 -4.68
CA PHE A 52 -8.29 -15.77 -4.44
C PHE A 52 -7.25 -16.14 -3.37
N ALA A 53 -6.89 -17.42 -3.27
CA ALA A 53 -5.93 -17.91 -2.28
C ALA A 53 -4.50 -17.38 -2.55
N ASP A 54 -4.19 -17.10 -3.82
CA ASP A 54 -2.99 -16.39 -4.26
C ASP A 54 -2.89 -15.00 -3.62
N VAL A 55 -3.96 -14.20 -3.66
CA VAL A 55 -3.99 -12.86 -3.07
C VAL A 55 -3.80 -12.90 -1.55
N ALA A 56 -4.37 -13.91 -0.88
CA ALA A 56 -4.15 -14.12 0.55
C ALA A 56 -2.70 -14.53 0.87
N GLN A 57 -2.08 -15.36 0.02
CA GLN A 57 -0.69 -15.78 0.17
C GLN A 57 0.26 -14.58 -0.02
N VAL A 58 0.09 -13.80 -1.09
CA VAL A 58 0.89 -12.59 -1.33
C VAL A 58 0.73 -11.59 -0.18
N ALA A 59 -0.50 -11.34 0.27
CA ALA A 59 -0.76 -10.46 1.41
C ALA A 59 -0.11 -10.95 2.72
N SER A 60 -0.07 -12.27 2.95
CA SER A 60 0.60 -12.87 4.11
C SER A 60 2.13 -12.76 4.02
N SER A 61 2.72 -12.95 2.84
CA SER A 61 4.17 -12.78 2.63
C SER A 61 4.58 -11.31 2.79
N THR A 62 3.85 -10.35 2.20
CA THR A 62 4.13 -8.92 2.37
C THR A 62 4.03 -8.50 3.84
N GLN A 63 3.06 -9.03 4.60
CA GLN A 63 2.96 -8.78 6.04
C GLN A 63 4.14 -9.41 6.82
N ALA A 64 4.54 -10.64 6.48
CA ALA A 64 5.68 -11.31 7.11
C ALA A 64 7.01 -10.56 6.86
N LEU A 65 7.25 -10.10 5.62
CA LEU A 65 8.43 -9.30 5.29
C LEU A 65 8.44 -7.97 6.06
N ALA A 66 7.31 -7.27 6.12
CA ALA A 66 7.21 -6.02 6.86
C ALA A 66 7.45 -6.20 8.38
N VAL A 67 7.04 -7.34 8.97
CA VAL A 67 7.38 -7.70 10.35
C VAL A 67 8.89 -7.96 10.52
N LEU A 68 9.52 -8.70 9.60
CA LEU A 68 10.97 -8.94 9.64
C LEU A 68 11.78 -7.64 9.54
N LEU A 69 11.35 -6.69 8.71
CA LEU A 69 11.98 -5.38 8.56
C LEU A 69 11.77 -4.49 9.79
N ALA A 70 10.54 -4.39 10.32
CA ALA A 70 10.25 -3.60 11.51
C ALA A 70 10.92 -4.15 12.79
N ALA A 71 11.17 -5.47 12.86
CA ALA A 71 12.00 -6.06 13.92
C ALA A 71 13.50 -5.75 13.76
N SER A 72 13.94 -5.31 12.58
CA SER A 72 15.35 -5.05 12.25
C SER A 72 15.77 -3.60 12.51
N SER A 73 14.87 -2.64 12.27
CA SER A 73 15.06 -1.26 12.74
C SER A 73 15.09 -1.16 14.27
N LYS A 74 14.34 -2.00 14.99
CA LYS A 74 14.37 -2.00 16.46
C LYS A 74 15.72 -2.45 17.02
N SER A 75 16.29 -3.54 16.49
CA SER A 75 17.60 -4.04 16.95
C SER A 75 18.78 -3.12 16.64
N LYS A 76 18.71 -2.25 15.62
CA LYS A 76 19.77 -1.24 15.36
C LYS A 76 19.79 -0.10 16.40
N ASN A 77 18.75 0.03 17.24
CA ASN A 77 18.59 1.11 18.22
C ASN A 77 18.75 0.67 19.69
N GLU A 78 18.79 -0.64 19.99
CA GLU A 78 18.83 -1.13 21.38
C GLU A 78 20.23 -1.12 22.02
N ASP A 79 21.29 -0.90 21.22
CA ASP A 79 22.69 -0.76 21.67
C ASP A 79 23.12 0.70 21.90
N GLN A 80 22.23 1.70 21.71
CA GLN A 80 22.59 3.13 21.72
C GLN A 80 21.97 3.90 22.91
N ASP A 81 22.26 3.42 24.12
CA ASP A 81 21.80 3.97 25.40
C ASP A 81 22.61 5.23 25.84
N GLU A 82 23.11 6.02 24.88
CA GLU A 82 23.86 7.26 25.12
C GLU A 82 23.01 8.50 24.81
N TRP A 83 22.73 9.29 25.85
CA TRP A 83 21.98 10.54 25.76
C TRP A 83 22.81 11.64 25.09
N VAL A 84 22.77 11.68 23.75
CA VAL A 84 23.44 12.73 22.96
C VAL A 84 22.76 14.09 23.22
N PRO A 85 23.47 15.10 23.75
CA PRO A 85 22.87 16.40 24.08
C PRO A 85 22.54 17.20 22.81
N GLU A 86 21.40 17.88 22.86
CA GLU A 86 20.73 18.62 21.77
C GLU A 86 21.57 19.77 21.19
N SER A 87 22.58 19.46 20.36
CA SER A 87 23.41 20.48 19.71
C SER A 87 24.20 19.98 18.48
N LYS A 88 23.60 20.07 17.28
CA LYS A 88 24.21 20.62 16.04
C LYS A 88 23.29 20.48 14.82
N GLU A 89 23.31 21.51 13.97
CA GLU A 89 22.71 21.46 12.65
C GLU A 89 23.45 20.42 11.79
N GLY A 90 22.71 19.40 11.31
CA GLY A 90 23.28 18.22 10.65
C GLY A 90 22.60 16.90 11.06
N MET A 91 21.86 16.89 12.17
CA MET A 91 21.21 15.70 12.77
C MET A 91 20.03 15.10 11.96
N TYR A 92 19.88 15.45 10.68
CA TYR A 92 18.89 14.89 9.74
C TYR A 92 19.55 14.27 8.50
N ALA A 93 20.77 13.74 8.65
CA ALA A 93 21.35 12.83 7.67
C ALA A 93 20.52 11.53 7.62
N MET A 94 19.53 11.48 6.73
CA MET A 94 18.95 10.21 6.30
C MET A 94 20.02 9.44 5.53
N GLU A 95 20.60 8.43 6.17
CA GLU A 95 21.49 7.46 5.54
C GLU A 95 20.68 6.58 4.59
N LEU A 96 20.57 7.02 3.33
CA LEU A 96 19.93 6.30 2.24
C LEU A 96 20.91 5.24 1.67
N GLY A 97 20.44 4.00 1.56
CA GLY A 97 21.17 2.86 0.97
C GLY A 97 21.09 1.54 1.76
N GLU A 98 20.64 1.55 3.03
CA GLU A 98 20.42 0.33 3.84
C GLU A 98 18.97 0.14 4.32
N GLU A 99 18.11 1.14 4.14
CA GLU A 99 16.70 1.07 4.53
C GLU A 99 15.97 -0.08 3.82
N CYS A 100 15.11 -0.77 4.56
CA CYS A 100 14.39 -1.97 4.11
C CYS A 100 15.26 -3.18 3.68
N ILE A 101 16.57 -3.21 3.94
CA ILE A 101 17.40 -4.42 3.78
C ILE A 101 17.34 -5.28 5.05
N LEU A 102 17.24 -6.61 4.90
CA LEU A 102 17.26 -7.57 5.99
C LEU A 102 18.70 -7.83 6.49
N PRO A 103 18.94 -7.81 7.81
CA PRO A 103 20.23 -8.21 8.39
C PRO A 103 20.44 -9.73 8.27
N ALA A 104 21.69 -10.18 8.36
CA ALA A 104 22.12 -11.52 7.95
C ALA A 104 21.35 -12.67 8.63
N GLU A 105 20.99 -12.49 9.90
CA GLU A 105 20.27 -13.45 10.74
C GLU A 105 18.84 -13.69 10.22
N ARG A 106 18.26 -12.68 9.55
CA ARG A 106 16.88 -12.69 9.04
C ARG A 106 16.79 -12.88 7.52
N LYS A 107 17.89 -12.75 6.77
CA LYS A 107 17.92 -13.06 5.33
C LYS A 107 17.42 -14.47 5.03
N LYS A 108 17.66 -15.46 5.89
CA LYS A 108 17.11 -16.82 5.74
C LYS A 108 15.58 -16.83 5.66
N ALA A 109 14.89 -16.17 6.60
CA ALA A 109 13.43 -16.08 6.60
C ALA A 109 12.90 -15.27 5.40
N GLY A 110 13.67 -14.28 4.94
CA GLY A 110 13.41 -13.58 3.68
C GLY A 110 13.46 -14.51 2.45
N ILE A 111 14.50 -15.34 2.33
CA ILE A 111 14.68 -16.31 1.25
C ILE A 111 13.54 -17.35 1.26
N GLU A 112 13.18 -17.87 2.43
CA GLU A 112 12.07 -18.83 2.58
C GLU A 112 10.73 -18.22 2.10
N GLY A 113 10.46 -16.95 2.41
CA GLY A 113 9.29 -16.23 1.90
C GLY A 113 9.34 -15.92 0.40
N TYR A 114 10.52 -15.61 -0.14
CA TYR A 114 10.75 -15.32 -1.56
C TYR A 114 10.52 -16.57 -2.44
N GLU A 115 11.09 -17.72 -2.07
CA GLU A 115 10.85 -18.97 -2.81
C GLU A 115 9.40 -19.45 -2.69
N ALA A 116 8.75 -19.24 -1.55
CA ALA A 116 7.31 -19.52 -1.39
C ALA A 116 6.42 -18.64 -2.29
N LEU A 117 6.86 -17.43 -2.65
CA LEU A 117 6.20 -16.59 -3.65
C LEU A 117 6.54 -17.01 -5.09
N LYS A 118 7.79 -17.40 -5.37
CA LYS A 118 8.20 -17.87 -6.71
C LYS A 118 7.49 -19.15 -7.16
N GLN A 119 7.04 -19.98 -6.21
CA GLN A 119 6.24 -21.18 -6.46
C GLN A 119 4.74 -20.90 -6.66
N LEU A 120 4.28 -19.65 -6.53
CA LEU A 120 2.86 -19.30 -6.58
C LEU A 120 2.41 -18.97 -8.02
N GLU A 121 1.81 -19.95 -8.70
CA GLU A 121 1.06 -19.70 -9.93
C GLU A 121 -0.17 -18.81 -9.61
N SER A 122 -0.08 -17.52 -9.94
CA SER A 122 -1.15 -16.55 -9.70
C SER A 122 -1.66 -15.92 -11.00
N ALA A 123 -2.96 -15.62 -11.04
CA ALA A 123 -3.54 -14.82 -12.12
C ALA A 123 -3.24 -13.31 -11.94
N ASN A 124 -2.89 -12.90 -10.73
CA ASN A 124 -2.63 -11.51 -10.34
C ASN A 124 -1.13 -11.17 -10.49
N PHE A 125 -0.61 -11.40 -11.70
CA PHE A 125 0.82 -11.36 -12.03
C PHE A 125 1.54 -10.09 -11.54
N ASP A 126 0.93 -8.92 -11.69
CA ASP A 126 1.56 -7.64 -11.30
C ASP A 126 1.74 -7.53 -9.78
N THR A 127 0.75 -7.98 -9.00
CA THR A 127 0.82 -7.93 -7.53
C THR A 127 1.86 -8.92 -6.99
N LEU A 128 2.01 -10.07 -7.67
CA LEU A 128 3.06 -11.03 -7.36
C LEU A 128 4.45 -10.47 -7.70
N ASN A 129 4.63 -9.83 -8.86
CA ASN A 129 5.93 -9.25 -9.23
C ASN A 129 6.32 -8.05 -8.33
N PHE A 130 5.38 -7.21 -7.88
CA PHE A 130 5.66 -6.18 -6.87
C PHE A 130 6.14 -6.79 -5.54
N ALA A 131 5.47 -7.85 -5.06
CA ALA A 131 5.92 -8.55 -3.84
C ALA A 131 7.29 -9.21 -4.02
N LEU A 132 7.55 -9.87 -5.16
CA LEU A 132 8.85 -10.46 -5.48
C LEU A 132 9.97 -9.40 -5.60
N ALA A 133 9.68 -8.24 -6.18
CA ALA A 133 10.61 -7.12 -6.23
C ALA A 133 10.97 -6.60 -4.83
N TYR A 134 9.98 -6.46 -3.95
CA TYR A 134 10.20 -6.01 -2.57
C TYR A 134 11.01 -7.03 -1.75
N TYR A 135 10.77 -8.34 -1.93
CA TYR A 135 11.61 -9.39 -1.36
C TYR A 135 13.04 -9.36 -1.91
N ALA A 136 13.22 -9.23 -3.23
CA ALA A 136 14.54 -9.16 -3.85
C ALA A 136 15.35 -7.95 -3.36
N TYR A 137 14.73 -6.77 -3.28
CA TYR A 137 15.34 -5.58 -2.68
C TYR A 137 15.73 -5.85 -1.21
N ALA A 138 14.81 -6.38 -0.40
CA ALA A 138 15.06 -6.63 1.02
C ALA A 138 16.15 -7.70 1.29
N LEU A 139 16.45 -8.56 0.33
CA LEU A 139 17.59 -9.49 0.39
C LEU A 139 18.92 -8.86 -0.03
N GLY A 140 18.90 -7.69 -0.69
CA GLY A 140 20.06 -7.04 -1.28
C GLY A 140 20.36 -7.49 -2.73
N ASN A 141 19.34 -7.94 -3.47
CA ASN A 141 19.43 -8.38 -4.87
C ASN A 141 18.82 -7.32 -5.81
N PRO A 142 19.53 -6.20 -6.11
CA PRO A 142 18.95 -5.09 -6.88
C PRO A 142 18.61 -5.48 -8.34
N SER A 143 19.43 -6.35 -8.94
CA SER A 143 19.22 -6.87 -10.29
C SER A 143 17.96 -7.73 -10.39
N GLU A 144 17.66 -8.56 -9.39
CA GLU A 144 16.41 -9.33 -9.35
C GLU A 144 15.20 -8.42 -9.09
N CYS A 145 15.33 -7.40 -8.24
CA CYS A 145 14.29 -6.40 -8.00
C CYS A 145 13.86 -5.73 -9.31
N LEU A 146 14.82 -5.14 -10.04
CA LEU A 146 14.56 -4.51 -11.34
C LEU A 146 14.04 -5.53 -12.38
N ALA A 147 14.53 -6.77 -12.38
CA ALA A 147 14.03 -7.82 -13.27
C ALA A 147 12.61 -8.32 -12.93
N HIS A 148 12.09 -8.08 -11.72
CA HIS A 148 10.69 -8.28 -11.39
C HIS A 148 9.83 -7.06 -11.75
N LEU A 149 10.29 -5.85 -11.45
CA LEU A 149 9.59 -4.61 -11.84
C LEU A 149 9.43 -4.49 -13.36
N ALA A 150 10.44 -4.87 -14.15
CA ALA A 150 10.39 -4.86 -15.62
C ALA A 150 9.38 -5.85 -16.24
N LYS A 151 8.82 -6.78 -15.45
CA LYS A 151 7.73 -7.68 -15.89
C LYS A 151 6.34 -7.06 -15.71
N VAL A 152 6.22 -6.05 -14.84
CA VAL A 152 4.97 -5.34 -14.60
C VAL A 152 4.79 -4.31 -15.73
N PRO A 153 3.69 -4.35 -16.50
CA PRO A 153 3.47 -3.39 -17.57
C PRO A 153 3.33 -1.97 -17.01
N ASP A 154 4.24 -1.08 -17.40
CA ASP A 154 4.09 0.37 -17.21
C ASP A 154 3.85 0.81 -15.75
N THR A 155 4.84 0.57 -14.90
CA THR A 155 4.86 1.01 -13.49
C THR A 155 4.77 2.54 -13.32
N ALA A 156 5.12 3.31 -14.34
CA ALA A 156 5.07 4.77 -14.34
C ALA A 156 3.62 5.30 -14.45
N HIS A 157 2.78 4.69 -15.30
CA HIS A 157 1.37 5.06 -15.37
C HIS A 157 0.56 4.39 -14.26
N ILE A 158 0.64 4.98 -13.07
CA ILE A 158 -0.17 4.68 -11.87
C ILE A 158 -1.65 4.46 -12.20
N GLN A 159 -2.21 5.14 -13.21
CA GLN A 159 -3.61 4.96 -13.65
C GLN A 159 -3.93 3.58 -14.24
N ASN A 160 -2.97 2.87 -14.83
CA ASN A 160 -3.17 1.56 -15.45
C ASN A 160 -3.31 0.43 -14.42
N HIS A 161 -2.58 0.54 -13.29
CA HIS A 161 -2.61 -0.40 -12.17
C HIS A 161 -3.84 -0.24 -11.26
N ILE A 162 -4.56 0.87 -11.41
CA ILE A 162 -5.71 1.21 -10.58
C ILE A 162 -7.00 0.73 -11.26
N PRO A 163 -7.85 -0.07 -10.59
CA PRO A 163 -9.20 -0.36 -11.06
C PRO A 163 -10.02 0.92 -11.23
N LEU A 164 -10.31 1.35 -12.46
CA LEU A 164 -11.16 2.52 -12.70
C LEU A 164 -12.64 2.18 -12.41
N PRO A 165 -13.37 3.02 -11.67
CA PRO A 165 -14.82 2.88 -11.57
C PRO A 165 -15.46 3.19 -12.94
N SER A 166 -16.45 2.39 -13.35
CA SER A 166 -17.06 2.43 -14.68
C SER A 166 -17.67 3.79 -15.08
N THR A 167 -17.89 4.69 -14.12
CA THR A 167 -18.47 6.03 -14.29
C THR A 167 -17.46 7.11 -14.68
N LEU A 168 -16.15 6.88 -14.54
CA LEU A 168 -15.12 7.92 -14.79
C LEU A 168 -14.42 7.81 -16.16
N ARG A 169 -14.95 7.02 -17.09
CA ARG A 169 -14.41 6.92 -18.47
C ARG A 169 -14.69 8.14 -19.36
N ALA A 170 -15.31 9.19 -18.83
CA ALA A 170 -15.68 10.41 -19.55
C ALA A 170 -15.20 11.68 -18.81
N SER A 171 -13.91 11.99 -18.94
CA SER A 171 -13.31 13.31 -18.64
C SER A 171 -12.03 13.51 -19.46
N THR A 172 -12.18 13.66 -20.78
CA THR A 172 -11.16 14.39 -21.55
C THR A 172 -11.14 15.83 -21.04
N LEU A 173 -9.94 16.38 -20.82
CA LEU A 173 -9.76 17.76 -20.34
C LEU A 173 -10.25 18.78 -21.40
N GLN A 174 -11.53 19.13 -21.33
CA GLN A 174 -12.06 20.30 -22.03
C GLN A 174 -11.83 21.54 -21.16
N VAL A 175 -10.91 22.40 -21.61
CA VAL A 175 -10.68 23.73 -21.03
C VAL A 175 -11.95 24.57 -21.21
N PRO A 176 -12.57 25.12 -20.14
CA PRO A 176 -13.74 25.96 -20.27
C PRO A 176 -13.39 27.25 -21.02
N SER A 177 -13.92 27.42 -22.23
CA SER A 177 -13.88 28.69 -22.96
C SER A 177 -14.99 29.62 -22.44
N SER A 178 -14.65 30.89 -22.24
CA SER A 178 -15.50 31.84 -21.50
C SER A 178 -16.61 32.44 -22.37
N SER A 179 -17.87 32.02 -22.17
CA SER A 179 -19.04 32.74 -22.70
C SER A 179 -20.32 32.59 -21.85
N SER A 180 -20.60 33.62 -21.04
CA SER A 180 -21.92 34.18 -20.71
C SER A 180 -23.15 33.26 -20.46
N SER A 181 -23.58 33.23 -19.19
CA SER A 181 -24.97 33.35 -18.69
C SER A 181 -26.10 32.41 -19.17
N SER A 182 -26.69 31.63 -18.24
CA SER A 182 -28.02 31.94 -17.68
C SER A 182 -28.46 31.05 -16.49
N THR A 183 -29.04 31.71 -15.49
CA THR A 183 -29.84 31.28 -14.31
C THR A 183 -30.35 29.84 -14.11
N SER A 184 -30.07 29.32 -12.90
CA SER A 184 -31.00 28.59 -11.96
C SER A 184 -31.45 27.15 -12.30
N ALA A 185 -31.76 26.27 -11.33
CA ALA A 185 -32.04 26.46 -9.88
C ALA A 185 -31.55 25.32 -8.94
N SER A 186 -31.64 25.60 -7.63
CA SER A 186 -31.55 24.81 -6.38
C SER A 186 -31.94 23.30 -6.44
N SER A 187 -31.48 22.41 -5.56
CA SER A 187 -31.31 22.50 -4.08
C SER A 187 -30.01 21.84 -3.57
N SER A 188 -29.21 22.37 -2.63
CA SER A 188 -29.41 23.03 -1.32
C SER A 188 -29.57 22.09 -0.11
N ILE A 189 -28.47 21.81 0.62
CA ILE A 189 -28.48 21.59 2.08
C ILE A 189 -27.24 22.28 2.71
N VAL A 190 -27.44 22.87 3.88
CA VAL A 190 -26.51 23.66 4.72
C VAL A 190 -26.68 23.23 6.20
N SER A 191 -25.77 23.39 7.15
CA SER A 191 -24.36 23.88 7.22
C SER A 191 -23.77 23.39 8.58
N THR A 192 -22.53 23.62 9.02
CA THR A 192 -21.36 24.42 8.53
C THR A 192 -20.07 23.62 8.90
N ASP A 193 -18.84 24.08 9.24
CA ASP A 193 -18.09 25.36 9.40
C ASP A 193 -16.67 25.15 8.79
N SER A 194 -15.84 26.11 8.34
CA SER A 194 -15.62 27.55 8.58
C SER A 194 -14.49 27.91 9.57
N ALA A 195 -13.25 27.67 9.15
CA ALA A 195 -12.10 28.51 9.53
C ALA A 195 -11.11 28.55 8.36
N ALA A 196 -11.11 29.66 7.59
CA ALA A 196 -10.30 29.79 6.39
C ALA A 196 -9.21 30.85 6.57
N THR A 197 -7.95 30.45 6.38
CA THR A 197 -6.82 31.36 6.15
C THR A 197 -6.15 30.91 4.85
N ALA A 198 -6.14 31.79 3.84
CA ALA A 198 -5.69 31.45 2.50
C ALA A 198 -4.25 31.90 2.23
N THR A 199 -3.41 30.97 1.77
CA THR A 199 -2.14 31.21 1.05
C THR A 199 -1.83 29.96 0.20
N PRO A 200 -0.96 30.07 -0.83
CA PRO A 200 -1.09 29.21 -2.02
C PRO A 200 -0.25 27.92 -2.02
N SER A 201 -0.59 27.05 -2.98
CA SER A 201 0.31 26.07 -3.61
C SER A 201 0.91 24.98 -2.71
N VAL A 202 0.07 24.03 -2.29
CA VAL A 202 0.49 22.64 -2.08
C VAL A 202 -0.32 21.75 -3.02
N THR A 203 0.26 20.65 -3.48
CA THR A 203 -0.40 19.62 -4.30
C THR A 203 -1.70 19.12 -3.66
N PRO A 204 -2.70 18.67 -4.44
CA PRO A 204 -3.92 18.12 -3.88
C PRO A 204 -3.59 16.86 -3.08
N SER A 205 -3.60 16.98 -1.75
CA SER A 205 -3.51 15.84 -0.84
C SER A 205 -4.74 14.97 -1.08
N ALA A 206 -4.56 13.86 -1.80
CA ALA A 206 -5.63 12.97 -2.20
C ALA A 206 -6.20 12.27 -0.96
N THR A 207 -7.29 12.81 -0.43
CA THR A 207 -8.02 12.25 0.72
C THR A 207 -8.69 10.93 0.31
N ILE A 208 -7.90 9.84 0.38
CA ILE A 208 -8.27 8.50 -0.05
C ILE A 208 -9.66 8.13 0.49
N SER A 209 -10.60 8.01 -0.42
CA SER A 209 -12.00 7.78 -0.06
C SER A 209 -12.25 6.34 0.37
N ILE A 210 -13.29 6.15 1.18
CA ILE A 210 -13.73 4.81 1.63
C ILE A 210 -14.14 3.91 0.44
N ALA A 211 -14.48 4.48 -0.72
CA ALA A 211 -14.70 3.75 -1.96
C ALA A 211 -13.38 3.19 -2.54
N GLU A 212 -12.34 4.02 -2.63
CA GLU A 212 -11.03 3.63 -3.20
C GLU A 212 -10.33 2.52 -2.41
N ILE A 213 -10.54 2.47 -1.10
CA ILE A 213 -10.08 1.38 -0.23
C ILE A 213 -10.87 0.09 -0.51
N LYS A 214 -12.19 0.17 -0.69
CA LYS A 214 -13.04 -0.99 -1.02
C LYS A 214 -12.69 -1.57 -2.39
N ASP A 215 -12.52 -0.72 -3.38
CA ASP A 215 -12.27 -1.11 -4.78
C ASP A 215 -10.84 -1.60 -5.01
N GLY A 216 -9.92 -1.34 -4.06
CA GLY A 216 -8.52 -1.76 -4.12
C GLY A 216 -7.59 -0.76 -4.80
N ARG A 217 -8.13 0.35 -5.31
CA ARG A 217 -7.40 1.48 -5.90
C ARG A 217 -6.30 1.99 -4.95
N ALA A 218 -6.63 2.12 -3.66
CA ALA A 218 -5.69 2.60 -2.65
C ALA A 218 -4.51 1.63 -2.39
N TRP A 219 -4.75 0.32 -2.48
CA TRP A 219 -3.70 -0.69 -2.35
C TRP A 219 -2.79 -0.73 -3.58
N ALA A 220 -3.37 -0.69 -4.78
CA ALA A 220 -2.61 -0.61 -6.02
C ALA A 220 -1.71 0.63 -6.05
N MET A 221 -2.21 1.81 -5.64
CA MET A 221 -1.38 3.00 -5.47
C MET A 221 -0.23 2.80 -4.48
N ALA A 222 -0.46 2.15 -3.34
CA ALA A 222 0.58 1.89 -2.36
C ALA A 222 1.69 0.95 -2.89
N GLU A 223 1.32 -0.11 -3.63
CA GLU A 223 2.27 -1.00 -4.30
C GLU A 223 3.04 -0.28 -5.42
N THR A 224 2.37 0.50 -6.28
CA THR A 224 3.04 1.24 -7.35
C THR A 224 4.00 2.30 -6.80
N ILE A 225 3.58 3.09 -5.79
CA ILE A 225 4.46 4.09 -5.15
C ILE A 225 5.66 3.41 -4.49
N ARG A 226 5.46 2.32 -3.73
CA ARG A 226 6.59 1.57 -3.14
C ARG A 226 7.55 1.10 -4.23
N SER A 227 7.03 0.55 -5.32
CA SER A 227 7.84 0.01 -6.42
C SER A 227 8.63 1.10 -7.16
N LEU A 228 8.06 2.29 -7.32
CA LEU A 228 8.79 3.46 -7.85
C LEU A 228 9.88 3.93 -6.88
N CYS A 229 9.65 3.89 -5.57
CA CYS A 229 10.70 4.13 -4.57
C CYS A 229 11.82 3.07 -4.63
N LEU A 230 11.48 1.77 -4.78
CA LEU A 230 12.49 0.71 -4.96
C LEU A 230 13.29 0.90 -6.26
N GLN A 231 12.67 1.41 -7.33
CA GLN A 231 13.37 1.71 -8.58
C GLN A 231 14.27 2.97 -8.48
N GLY A 232 13.93 3.92 -7.59
CA GLY A 232 14.71 5.15 -7.37
C GLY A 232 15.81 5.04 -6.30
N ALA A 233 15.86 3.91 -5.58
CA ALA A 233 16.84 3.63 -4.52
C ALA A 233 17.94 2.62 -4.96
N LEU A 234 18.04 2.34 -6.27
CA LEU A 234 18.94 1.35 -6.88
C LEU A 234 19.76 1.94 -8.05
#